data_AF-A0A9E4WRP4-F1
#
_entry.id   AF-A0A9E4WRP4-F1
#
_cell.length_a   1.000
_cell.length_b   1.000
_cell.length_c   1.000
_cell.angle_alpha   90.00
_cell.angle_beta   90.00
_cell.angle_gamma   90.00
#
_symmetry.space_group_name_H-M   'P 1'
#
loop_
_entity.id
_entity.type
_entity.pdbx_description
1 polymer ?
#
loop_
_entity_poly.entity_id
_entity_poly.type
_entity_poly.pdbx_seq_one_letter_code
_entity_poly.pdbx_strand_id
1 'polypeptide(L)' 'TVTDIVGDSDSLLEPGELKVITIDTTTGGDITPDPSLEPNERFTIEVQTPVGATLDITRTLPPELRSVMQLH' A
#
# COMPACT_ATOMS: atom_id res chain seq x y z
N THR A 1 -2.80 -8.37 -0.49
CA THR A 1 -4.24 -8.71 -0.68
C THR A 1 -5.08 -7.46 -0.91
N VAL A 2 -6.29 -7.59 -1.48
CA VAL A 2 -7.24 -6.47 -1.68
C VAL A 2 -8.57 -6.77 -0.99
N THR A 3 -9.15 -5.80 -0.28
CA THR A 3 -10.42 -5.93 0.45
C THR A 3 -11.34 -4.74 0.21
N ASP A 4 -12.64 -4.99 0.10
CA ASP A 4 -13.64 -3.94 -0.09
C ASP A 4 -13.94 -3.20 1.22
N ILE A 5 -14.02 -1.87 1.15
CA ILE A 5 -14.46 -1.00 2.27
C ILE A 5 -15.84 -0.43 1.98
N VAL A 6 -16.08 -0.02 0.74
CA VAL A 6 -17.39 0.40 0.22
C VAL A 6 -17.50 -0.16 -1.19
N GLY A 7 -18.49 -1.01 -1.46
CA GLY A 7 -18.74 -1.51 -2.80
C GLY A 7 -19.61 -2.78 -2.85
N ASP A 8 -19.73 -3.36 -4.04
CA ASP A 8 -20.66 -4.45 -4.33
C ASP A 8 -20.05 -5.87 -4.34
N SER A 9 -18.86 -6.02 -3.72
CA SER A 9 -18.13 -7.29 -3.52
C SER A 9 -17.43 -7.87 -4.75
N ASP A 10 -17.36 -7.13 -5.84
CA ASP A 10 -16.48 -7.48 -6.96
C ASP A 10 -15.09 -6.81 -6.82
N SER A 11 -14.19 -7.10 -7.78
CA SER A 11 -12.84 -6.51 -7.79
C SER A 11 -12.73 -5.24 -8.64
N LEU A 12 -13.82 -4.74 -9.20
CA LEU A 12 -13.86 -3.48 -9.93
C LEU A 12 -13.89 -2.32 -8.92
N LEU A 13 -13.25 -1.20 -9.26
CA LEU A 13 -13.33 0.01 -8.46
C LEU A 13 -14.17 1.03 -9.21
N GLU A 14 -15.30 1.40 -8.62
CA GLU A 14 -16.30 2.25 -9.26
C GLU A 14 -16.39 3.62 -8.59
N PRO A 15 -17.00 4.64 -9.24
CA PRO A 15 -17.13 5.97 -8.65
C PRO A 15 -17.86 5.94 -7.30
N GLY A 16 -17.14 6.32 -6.24
CA GLY A 16 -17.68 6.35 -4.86
C GLY A 16 -17.35 5.11 -4.03
N GLU A 17 -16.72 4.10 -4.64
CA GLU A 17 -16.24 2.92 -3.94
C GLU A 17 -14.85 3.12 -3.33
N LEU A 18 -14.53 2.27 -2.35
CA LEU A 18 -13.25 2.26 -1.66
C LEU A 18 -12.75 0.82 -1.49
N LYS A 19 -11.50 0.60 -1.87
CA LYS A 19 -10.77 -0.67 -1.68
C LYS A 19 -9.53 -0.42 -0.82
N VAL A 20 -9.13 -1.42 -0.04
CA VAL A 20 -7.86 -1.44 0.72
C VAL A 20 -6.92 -2.43 0.07
N ILE A 21 -5.68 -2.00 -0.16
CA ILE A 21 -4.58 -2.85 -0.62
C ILE A 21 -3.66 -3.08 0.59
N THR A 22 -3.49 -4.34 0.98
CA THR A 22 -2.52 -4.76 2.00
C THR A 22 -1.32 -5.36 1.30
N ILE A 23 -0.11 -4.92 1.66
CA ILE A 23 1.15 -5.40 1.11
C ILE A 23 1.97 -5.96 2.27
N ASP A 24 2.29 -7.25 2.23
CA ASP A 24 3.17 -7.90 3.21
C ASP A 24 4.64 -7.69 2.84
N THR A 25 5.37 -6.95 3.67
CA THR A 25 6.80 -6.64 3.45
C THR A 25 7.73 -7.53 4.27
N THR A 26 7.22 -8.58 4.92
CA THR A 26 8.03 -9.53 5.68
C THR A 26 8.68 -10.59 4.79
N THR A 27 9.65 -11.33 5.33
CA THR A 27 10.37 -12.36 4.58
C THR A 27 9.45 -13.42 4.01
N GLY A 28 9.43 -13.52 2.68
CA GLY A 28 8.56 -14.42 1.92
C GLY A 28 7.13 -13.88 1.69
N GLY A 29 6.91 -12.59 1.95
CA GLY A 29 5.67 -11.86 1.69
C GLY A 29 5.49 -11.46 0.21
N ASP A 30 4.84 -10.32 -0.01
CA ASP A 30 4.42 -9.84 -1.34
C ASP A 30 5.57 -9.21 -2.17
N ILE A 31 6.72 -8.90 -1.55
CA ILE A 31 7.86 -8.24 -2.19
C ILE A 31 9.11 -9.11 -2.09
N THR A 32 9.87 -9.24 -3.18
CA THR A 32 11.15 -9.95 -3.20
C THR A 32 12.19 -9.22 -4.07
N PRO A 33 13.41 -8.94 -3.57
CA PRO A 33 13.86 -9.17 -2.19
C PRO A 33 13.11 -8.30 -1.18
N ASP A 34 13.09 -8.71 0.09
CA ASP A 34 12.47 -7.94 1.17
C ASP A 34 12.98 -6.49 1.15
N PRO A 35 12.09 -5.48 1.23
CA PRO A 35 12.53 -4.10 1.25
C PRO A 35 13.17 -3.74 2.58
N SER A 36 14.21 -2.90 2.55
CA SER A 36 14.67 -2.18 3.73
C SER A 36 13.67 -1.07 4.05
N LEU A 37 13.21 -1.00 5.30
CA LEU A 37 12.29 0.02 5.79
C LEU A 37 12.79 0.54 7.15
N GLU A 38 13.76 1.44 7.11
CA GLU A 38 14.41 2.00 8.29
C GLU A 38 13.85 3.38 8.70
N PRO A 39 14.03 3.79 9.97
CA PRO A 39 13.59 5.11 10.41
C PRO A 39 14.11 6.27 9.54
N ASN A 40 13.23 7.24 9.25
CA ASN A 40 13.47 8.39 8.36
C ASN A 40 13.68 8.06 6.87
N GLU A 41 13.59 6.79 6.45
CA GLU A 41 13.66 6.46 5.03
C GLU A 41 12.40 6.89 4.29
N ARG A 42 12.57 7.25 3.01
CA ARG A 42 11.46 7.56 2.11
C ARG A 42 11.24 6.39 1.17
N PHE A 43 10.00 5.91 1.09
CA PHE A 43 9.59 4.90 0.14
C PHE A 43 8.43 5.40 -0.72
N THR A 44 8.27 4.78 -1.88
CA THR A 44 7.19 5.06 -2.82
C THR A 44 6.54 3.75 -3.24
N ILE A 45 5.20 3.73 -3.23
CA ILE A 45 4.40 2.66 -3.83
C ILE A 45 3.75 3.25 -5.08
N GLU A 46 4.01 2.66 -6.23
CA GLU A 46 3.32 2.98 -7.49
C GLU A 46 2.23 1.94 -7.72
N VAL A 47 0.98 2.38 -7.73
CA VAL A 47 -0.17 1.53 -8.06
C VAL A 47 -0.49 1.72 -9.53
N GLN A 48 -0.24 0.68 -10.32
CA GLN A 48 -0.51 0.68 -11.76
C GLN A 48 -1.85 0.01 -12.06
N THR A 49 -2.75 0.73 -12.72
CA THR A 49 -3.99 0.16 -13.27
C THR A 49 -3.72 -0.47 -14.63
N PRO A 50 -4.40 -1.58 -15.01
CA PRO A 50 -4.24 -2.20 -16.33
C PRO A 50 -4.46 -1.23 -17.51
N VAL A 51 -5.38 -0.28 -17.32
CA VAL A 51 -5.65 0.83 -18.23
C VAL A 51 -5.94 2.06 -17.38
N GLY A 52 -5.21 3.15 -17.59
CA GLY A 52 -5.44 4.40 -16.86
C GLY A 52 -4.16 5.04 -16.32
N ALA A 53 -4.32 5.91 -15.32
CA ALA A 53 -3.23 6.62 -14.67
C ALA A 53 -2.60 5.78 -13.55
N THR A 54 -1.33 6.03 -13.27
CA THR A 54 -0.66 5.51 -12.07
C THR A 54 -0.99 6.37 -10.86
N LEU A 55 -1.02 5.75 -9.68
CA LEU A 55 -1.12 6.45 -8.41
C LEU A 55 0.16 6.25 -7.62
N ASP A 56 0.88 7.35 -7.37
CA ASP A 56 2.09 7.35 -6.58
C ASP A 56 1.80 7.72 -5.12
N ILE A 57 2.14 6.81 -4.22
CA ILE A 57 2.03 7.00 -2.77
C ILE A 57 3.45 7.07 -2.21
N THR A 58 3.94 8.28 -1.96
CA THR A 58 5.25 8.49 -1.33
C THR A 58 5.08 8.82 0.13
N ARG A 59 5.83 8.14 1.01
CA ARG A 59 5.81 8.38 2.47
C ARG A 59 7.22 8.36 3.03
N THR A 60 7.42 9.07 4.13
CA THR A 60 8.63 9.02 4.94
C THR A 60 8.31 8.31 6.24
N LEU A 61 9.09 7.28 6.56
CA LEU A 61 8.99 6.58 7.82
C LEU A 61 9.35 7.52 8.98
N PRO A 62 8.67 7.42 10.12
CA PRO A 62 8.97 8.26 11.27
C PRO A 62 10.38 7.97 11.82
N PRO A 63 10.90 8.86 12.69
CA PRO A 63 12.20 8.66 13.34
C PRO A 63 12.29 7.43 14.25
N GLU A 64 11.16 6.82 14.63
CA GLU A 64 11.09 5.61 15.44
C GLU A 64 9.96 4.71 14.93
N LEU A 65 10.25 3.43 14.72
CA LEU A 65 9.28 2.43 14.29
C LEU A 65 8.63 1.75 15.50
N ARG A 66 7.29 1.81 15.59
CA ARG A 66 6.50 1.17 16.66
C ARG A 66 5.59 0.09 16.07
N SER A 67 5.17 -0.86 16.90
CA SER A 67 4.30 -1.98 16.48
C SER A 67 2.97 -1.55 15.85
N VAL A 68 2.50 -0.32 16.11
CA VAL A 68 1.36 0.29 15.44
C VAL A 68 1.77 1.69 15.01
N MET A 69 1.72 1.95 13.71
CA MET A 69 1.99 3.26 13.13
C MET A 69 0.98 3.54 12.03
N GLN A 70 0.51 4.79 11.96
CA GLN A 70 -0.33 5.28 10.89
C GLN A 70 0.46 6.35 10.14
N LEU A 71 0.73 6.09 8.86
CA LEU A 71 1.35 7.06 7.96
C LEU A 71 0.19 7.78 7.25
N HIS A 72 0.15 9.11 7.35
CA HIS A 72 -0.83 9.92 6.61
C HIS A 72 -0.37 10.07 5.17
#